data_AF-A0ABD3AQS0-F1
#
_entry.id   AF-A0ABD3AQS0-F1
#
_cell.length_a   1.000
_cell.length_b   1.000
_cell.length_c   1.000
_cell.angle_alpha   90.00
_cell.angle_beta   90.00
_cell.angle_gamma   90.00
#
_symmetry.space_group_name_H-M   'P 1'
#
loop_
_entity.id
_entity.type
_entity.pdbx_description
1 polymer ?
#
loop_
_entity_poly.entity_id
_entity_poly.type
_entity_poly.pdbx_seq_one_letter_code
_entity_poly.pdbx_strand_id
1 'polypeptide(L)'
;MDGMEENSAPTTDLDEFDKRENEDLVMSLLSGLGSEFSELKHNILRSKEMPLYDEVIGIVENEISARNLYDAPKTKRVALAEEMNENVLIV
;
A
#
# COMPACT_ATOMS: atom_id res chain seq x y z
N MET A 1 12.04 23.45 -28.10
CA MET A 1 11.22 22.79 -27.07
C MET A 1 12.15 22.52 -25.92
N ASP A 2 12.15 23.42 -24.94
CA ASP A 2 12.89 23.26 -23.68
C ASP A 2 12.08 22.35 -22.77
N GLY A 3 12.71 21.31 -22.25
CA GLY A 3 12.03 20.30 -21.42
C GLY A 3 12.94 19.10 -21.15
N MET A 4 14.21 19.34 -20.86
CA MET A 4 15.10 18.32 -20.33
C MET A 4 15.09 18.40 -18.81
N GLU A 5 14.34 17.46 -18.23
CA GLU A 5 14.63 16.74 -16.99
C GLU A 5 15.38 17.54 -15.91
N GLU A 6 14.61 18.13 -15.00
CA GLU A 6 15.09 18.46 -13.67
C GLU A 6 15.35 17.14 -12.92
N ASN A 7 16.50 16.52 -13.20
CA ASN A 7 17.03 15.49 -12.31
C ASN A 7 17.22 16.16 -10.95
N SER A 8 16.42 15.74 -9.97
CA SER A 8 16.49 16.27 -8.61
C SER A 8 17.94 16.22 -8.14
N ALA A 9 18.51 17.37 -7.75
CA ALA A 9 19.87 17.42 -7.25
C ALA A 9 20.04 16.41 -6.08
N PRO A 10 21.19 15.74 -5.97
CA PRO A 10 21.46 14.86 -4.84
C PRO A 10 21.32 15.67 -3.54
N THR A 11 20.40 15.24 -2.68
CA THR A 11 20.19 15.89 -1.39
C THR A 11 21.32 15.50 -0.43
N THR A 12 21.71 16.45 0.41
CA THR A 12 22.66 16.21 1.52
C THR A 12 21.95 16.09 2.86
N ASP A 13 20.62 16.22 2.84
CA ASP A 13 19.74 16.05 3.98
C ASP A 13 19.34 14.57 4.09
N LEU A 14 19.68 13.96 5.23
CA LEU A 14 19.38 12.55 5.49
C LEU A 14 17.89 12.30 5.62
N ASP A 15 17.13 13.24 6.19
CA ASP A 15 15.68 13.08 6.38
C ASP A 15 14.95 13.10 5.03
N GLU A 16 15.43 13.93 4.09
CA GLU A 16 14.91 13.96 2.73
C GLU A 16 15.28 12.70 1.94
N PHE A 17 16.48 12.15 2.19
CA PHE A 17 16.91 10.89 1.59
C PHE A 17 16.02 9.73 2.03
N ASP A 18 15.82 9.57 3.34
CA ASP A 18 15.00 8.49 3.91
C ASP A 18 13.54 8.60 3.42
N LYS A 19 13.03 9.83 3.30
CA LYS A 19 11.69 10.08 2.75
C LYS A 19 11.58 9.61 1.30
N ARG A 20 12.56 9.94 0.45
CA ARG A 20 12.57 9.51 -0.96
C ARG A 20 12.70 7.99 -1.08
N GLU A 21 13.54 7.37 -0.26
CA GLU A 21 13.68 5.92 -0.20
C GLU A 21 12.33 5.26 0.13
N ASN A 22 11.60 5.78 1.12
CA ASN A 22 10.27 5.30 1.45
C ASN A 22 9.27 5.48 0.28
N GLU A 23 9.26 6.64 -0.38
CA GLU A 23 8.41 6.89 -1.55
C GLU A 23 8.72 5.91 -2.70
N ASP A 24 10.00 5.64 -2.97
CA ASP A 24 10.44 4.69 -4.01
C ASP A 24 9.98 3.25 -3.69
N LEU A 25 10.09 2.83 -2.43
CA LEU A 25 9.61 1.53 -1.97
C LEU A 25 8.10 1.39 -2.16
N VAL A 26 7.33 2.42 -1.79
CA VAL A 26 5.87 2.46 -2.01
C VAL A 26 5.54 2.39 -3.49
N MET A 27 6.20 3.17 -4.34
CA MET A 27 5.95 3.18 -5.79
C MET A 27 6.28 1.82 -6.42
N SER A 28 7.39 1.19 -6.00
CA SER A 28 7.78 -0.14 -6.42
C SER A 28 6.71 -1.19 -6.07
N LEU A 29 6.20 -1.16 -4.83
CA LEU A 29 5.12 -2.04 -4.39
C LEU A 29 3.85 -1.83 -5.21
N LEU A 30 3.40 -0.58 -5.35
CA LEU A 30 2.19 -0.25 -6.13
C LEU A 30 2.31 -0.64 -7.60
N SER A 31 3.51 -0.56 -8.17
CA SER A 31 3.79 -0.99 -9.55
C SER A 31 3.68 -2.50 -9.72
N GLY A 32 4.03 -3.28 -8.70
CA GLY A 32 3.95 -4.73 -8.70
C GLY A 32 2.53 -5.31 -8.53
N LEU A 33 1.60 -4.52 -7.99
CA LEU A 33 0.22 -4.97 -7.78
C LEU A 33 -0.56 -5.14 -9.10
N GLY A 34 -1.51 -6.06 -9.15
CA GLY A 34 -2.39 -6.26 -10.31
C GLY A 34 -3.39 -5.11 -10.56
N SER A 35 -4.12 -5.19 -11.68
CA SER A 35 -5.12 -4.16 -12.06
C SER A 35 -6.37 -4.18 -11.17
N GLU A 36 -6.63 -5.30 -10.51
CA GLU A 36 -7.68 -5.49 -9.53
C GLU A 36 -7.54 -4.57 -8.31
N PHE A 37 -6.32 -4.09 -8.01
CA PHE A 37 -6.03 -3.11 -6.96
C PHE A 37 -6.02 -1.65 -7.46
N SER A 38 -6.48 -1.37 -8.69
CA SER A 38 -6.43 -0.03 -9.29
C SER A 38 -7.05 1.07 -8.42
N GLU A 39 -8.19 0.79 -7.78
CA GLU A 39 -8.84 1.73 -6.85
C GLU A 39 -7.98 1.99 -5.62
N LEU A 40 -7.40 0.93 -5.04
CA LEU A 40 -6.48 1.05 -3.91
C LEU A 40 -5.26 1.90 -4.26
N LYS A 41 -4.61 1.62 -5.42
CA LYS A 41 -3.47 2.39 -5.90
C LYS A 41 -3.83 3.87 -6.04
N HIS A 42 -4.97 4.17 -6.65
CA HIS A 42 -5.42 5.54 -6.86
C HIS A 42 -5.70 6.26 -5.54
N ASN A 43 -6.25 5.57 -4.53
CA ASN A 43 -6.48 6.16 -3.21
C ASN A 43 -5.17 6.49 -2.49
N ILE A 44 -4.17 5.59 -2.55
CA ILE A 44 -2.85 5.84 -1.97
C ILE A 44 -2.18 7.03 -2.67
N LEU A 45 -2.15 7.03 -4.01
CA LEU A 45 -1.51 8.09 -4.80
C LEU A 45 -2.17 9.47 -4.69
N ARG A 46 -3.45 9.55 -4.27
CA ARG A 46 -4.15 10.82 -4.03
C ARG A 46 -4.01 11.34 -2.61
N SER A 47 -3.34 10.59 -1.73
CA SER A 47 -3.10 11.04 -0.37
C SER A 47 -2.23 12.30 -0.39
N LYS A 48 -2.53 13.23 0.52
CA LYS A 48 -1.79 14.50 0.61
C LYS A 48 -0.31 14.27 0.93
N GLU A 49 -0.04 13.21 1.69
CA GLU A 49 1.29 12.74 2.04
C GLU A 49 1.36 11.26 1.66
N MET A 50 2.52 10.83 1.16
CA MET A 50 2.74 9.42 0.83
C MET A 50 2.77 8.63 2.15
N PRO A 51 1.93 7.60 2.31
CA PRO A 51 2.00 6.73 3.49
C PRO A 51 3.35 6.03 3.58
N LEU A 52 3.71 5.58 4.77
CA LEU A 52 4.92 4.79 4.96
C LEU A 52 4.77 3.42 4.29
N TYR A 53 5.89 2.84 3.88
CA TYR A 53 5.92 1.54 3.21
C TYR A 53 5.18 0.46 4.01
N ASP A 54 5.43 0.37 5.32
CA ASP A 54 4.80 -0.60 6.22
C ASP A 54 3.27 -0.39 6.33
N GLU A 55 2.81 0.86 6.29
CA GLU A 55 1.38 1.17 6.30
C GLU A 55 0.71 0.69 4.99
N VAL A 56 1.39 0.91 3.85
CA VAL A 56 0.89 0.45 2.56
C VAL A 56 0.82 -1.07 2.49
N ILE A 57 1.79 -1.80 3.05
CA ILE A 57 1.72 -3.26 3.18
C ILE A 57 0.45 -3.67 3.93
N GLY A 58 0.22 -3.11 5.11
CA GLY A 58 -0.96 -3.46 5.93
C GLY A 58 -2.27 -3.17 5.20
N ILE A 59 -2.36 -2.07 4.46
CA ILE A 59 -3.54 -1.75 3.65
C ILE A 59 -3.75 -2.78 2.53
N VAL A 60 -2.68 -3.16 1.81
CA VAL A 60 -2.73 -4.14 0.73
C VAL A 60 -3.14 -5.51 1.24
N GLU A 61 -2.58 -5.97 2.36
CA GLU A 61 -2.93 -7.25 2.98
C GLU A 61 -4.38 -7.29 3.45
N ASN A 62 -4.87 -6.19 4.00
CA ASN A 62 -6.28 -6.05 4.38
C ASN A 62 -7.21 -6.13 3.17
N GLU A 63 -6.86 -5.46 2.07
CA GLU A 63 -7.64 -5.49 0.82
C GLU A 63 -7.67 -6.92 0.21
N ILE A 64 -6.53 -7.62 0.21
CA ILE A 64 -6.45 -9.03 -0.22
C ILE A 64 -7.34 -9.91 0.66
N SER A 65 -7.26 -9.74 1.97
CA SER A 65 -8.03 -10.53 2.93
C SER A 65 -9.53 -10.29 2.79
N ALA A 66 -9.94 -9.03 2.64
CA ALA A 66 -11.33 -8.65 2.40
C ALA A 66 -11.85 -9.29 1.11
N ARG A 67 -11.09 -9.23 0.01
CA ARG A 67 -11.47 -9.87 -1.26
C ARG A 67 -11.61 -11.38 -1.14
N ASN A 68 -10.66 -12.04 -0.48
CA ASN A 68 -10.73 -13.47 -0.22
C ASN A 68 -11.98 -13.84 0.60
N LEU A 69 -12.36 -12.99 1.56
CA LEU A 69 -13.60 -13.14 2.33
C LEU A 69 -14.84 -13.01 1.42
N TYR A 70 -14.86 -12.04 0.51
CA TYR A 70 -15.97 -11.86 -0.43
C TYR A 70 -16.07 -12.95 -1.48
N ASP A 71 -14.98 -13.57 -1.92
CA ASP A 71 -15.03 -14.69 -2.88
C ASP A 71 -15.28 -16.06 -2.23
N ALA A 72 -15.12 -16.16 -0.90
CA ALA A 72 -15.36 -17.40 -0.18
C ALA A 72 -16.87 -17.78 -0.14
N PRO A 73 -17.20 -19.09 -0.23
CA PRO A 73 -18.55 -19.60 0.04
C PRO A 73 -19.06 -19.17 1.42
N LYS A 74 -20.36 -18.91 1.57
CA LYS A 74 -20.97 -18.41 2.84
C LYS A 74 -20.50 -19.14 4.10
N THR A 75 -20.31 -20.46 4.04
CA THR A 75 -19.83 -21.28 5.16
C THR A 75 -18.38 -20.99 5.56
N LYS A 76 -17.53 -20.62 4.60
CA LYS A 76 -16.13 -20.23 4.86
C LYS A 76 -16.00 -18.76 5.28
N ARG A 77 -16.93 -17.88 4.89
CA ARG A 77 -16.92 -16.46 5.30
C ARG A 77 -17.05 -16.29 6.81
N VAL A 78 -17.88 -17.10 7.46
CA VAL A 78 -18.07 -17.03 8.92
C VAL A 78 -16.78 -17.42 9.65
N ALA A 79 -16.12 -18.50 9.22
CA ALA A 79 -14.86 -18.96 9.82
C ALA A 79 -13.70 -17.96 9.63
N LEU A 80 -13.56 -17.39 8.42
CA LEU A 80 -12.55 -16.36 8.14
C LEU A 80 -12.80 -15.05 8.91
N ALA A 81 -14.07 -14.66 9.07
CA ALA A 81 -14.42 -13.47 9.86
C ALA A 81 -14.15 -13.66 11.36
N GLU A 82 -14.35 -14.87 11.89
CA GLU A 82 -13.98 -15.22 13.28
C GLU A 82 -12.46 -15.18 13.48
N GLU A 83 -11.68 -15.75 12.56
CA GLU A 83 -10.20 -15.76 12.61
C GLU A 83 -9.60 -14.34 12.53
N MET A 84 -10.16 -13.46 11.69
CA MET A 84 -9.75 -12.05 11.64
C MET A 84 -10.06 -11.29 12.94
N ASN A 85 -11.14 -11.64 13.64
CA ASN A 85 -11.54 -10.95 14.87
C ASN A 85 -10.70 -11.38 16.09
N GLU A 86 -10.18 -12.61 16.10
CA GLU A 86 -9.27 -13.09 17.16
C GLU A 86 -7.89 -12.42 17.10
N ASN A 87 -7.40 -12.09 15.90
CA ASN A 87 -6.11 -11.41 15.73
C ASN A 87 -6.11 -9.92 16.11
N VAL A 88 -7.28 -9.28 16.24
CA VAL A 88 -7.41 -7.87 16.66
C VAL A 88 -7.33 -7.71 18.18
N LEU A 89 -7.42 -8.80 18.95
CA LEU A 89 -7.43 -8.79 20.42
C LEU A 89 -6.06 -9.00 21.08
N ILE A 90 -4.98 -9.06 20.31
CA ILE A 90 -3.61 -9.17 20.83
C ILE A 90 -2.73 -8.02 20.28
N VAL A 91 -3.04 -6.78 20.67
CA VAL A 91 -2.06 -5.68 20.79
C VAL A 91 -2.50 -4.75 21.93
#